data_AF-A0A7X6A876-F1
#
_entry.id   AF-A0A7X6A876-F1
#
_cell.length_a   1.000
_cell.length_b   1.000
_cell.length_c   1.000
_cell.angle_alpha   90.00
_cell.angle_beta   90.00
_cell.angle_gamma   90.00
#
_symmetry.space_group_name_H-M   'P 1'
#
loop_
_entity.id
_entity.type
_entity.pdbx_description
1 polymer ?
#
loop_
_entity_poly.entity_id
_entity_poly.type
_entity_poly.pdbx_seq_one_letter_code
_entity_poly.pdbx_strand_id
1 'polypeptide(L)' 'ELTDSVAYTVETLRALRTGPPSVAPVFVVGMDSVAELPTWHDYRGLLAEFDLIAIERPDHDRSALRDCEPFVAAKVRPA' A
#
# COMPACT_ATOMS: atom_id res chain seq x y z
N GLU A 1 12.46 15.74 16.76
CA GLU A 1 12.25 16.63 15.60
C GLU A 1 11.45 15.83 14.58
N LEU A 2 10.21 16.24 14.29
CA LEU A 2 9.51 15.74 13.09
C LEU A 2 10.17 16.47 11.92
N THR A 3 10.97 15.76 11.14
CA THR A 3 11.64 16.32 9.97
C THR A 3 10.58 16.80 8.96
N ASP A 4 10.70 18.03 8.45
CA ASP A 4 9.88 18.60 7.36
C ASP A 4 10.01 17.85 6.00
N SER A 5 10.53 16.61 6.01
CA SER A 5 10.67 15.78 4.82
C SER A 5 9.49 14.83 4.66
N VAL A 6 8.97 14.71 3.44
CA VAL A 6 7.95 13.71 3.07
C VAL A 6 8.39 12.31 3.51
N ALA A 7 7.53 11.62 4.26
CA ALA A 7 7.71 10.22 4.61
C ALA A 7 6.94 9.34 3.63
N TYR A 8 7.67 8.53 2.86
CA TYR A 8 7.08 7.61 1.91
C TYR A 8 6.65 6.31 2.61
N THR A 9 5.56 5.71 2.12
CA THR A 9 4.93 4.55 2.73
C THR A 9 5.87 3.36 2.83
N VAL A 10 6.62 3.04 1.76
CA VAL A 10 7.48 1.85 1.75
C VAL A 10 8.64 1.99 2.75
N GLU A 11 9.23 3.17 2.89
CA GLU A 11 10.25 3.49 3.89
C GLU A 11 9.67 3.40 5.30
N THR A 12 8.44 3.87 5.50
CA THR A 12 7.73 3.78 6.78
C THR A 12 7.55 2.32 7.19
N LEU A 13 7.10 1.46 6.27
CA LEU A 13 6.90 0.04 6.55
C LEU A 13 8.23 -0.72 6.75
N ARG A 14 9.26 -0.39 5.97
CA ARG A 14 10.63 -0.93 6.17
C ARG A 14 11.15 -0.56 7.56
N ALA A 15 10.97 0.69 7.97
CA ALA A 15 11.37 1.17 9.30
C ALA A 15 10.59 0.48 10.42
N LEU A 16 9.28 0.26 10.28
CA LEU A 16 8.49 -0.53 11.24
C LEU A 16 8.95 -1.99 11.31
N ARG A 17 9.32 -2.58 10.17
CA ARG A 17 9.78 -3.97 10.12
C ARG A 17 11.11 -4.18 10.85
N THR A 18 12.03 -3.24 10.75
CA THR A 18 13.39 -3.36 11.34
C THR A 18 13.59 -2.61 12.65
N GLY A 19 12.70 -1.65 12.97
CA GLY A 19 12.79 -0.81 14.16
C GLY A 19 12.39 -1.53 15.44
N PRO A 20 12.65 -0.97 16.64
CA PRO A 20 12.18 -1.53 17.90
C PRO A 20 10.79 -0.96 18.29
N PRO A 21 9.77 -1.80 18.58
CA PRO A 21 9.76 -3.25 18.40
C PRO A 21 9.63 -3.64 16.92
N SER A 22 10.32 -4.71 16.53
CA SER A 22 10.26 -5.21 15.15
C SER A 22 8.93 -5.93 14.93
N VAL A 23 8.23 -5.58 13.86
CA VAL A 23 6.93 -6.15 13.50
C VAL A 23 6.90 -6.62 12.05
N ALA A 24 5.90 -7.43 11.68
CA ALA A 24 5.61 -7.76 10.29
C ALA A 24 4.33 -7.01 9.88
N PRO A 25 4.44 -5.79 9.30
CA PRO A 25 3.26 -4.96 9.06
C PRO A 25 2.45 -5.47 7.87
N VAL A 26 1.12 -5.37 7.99
CA VAL A 26 0.16 -5.48 6.88
C VAL A 26 -0.33 -4.07 6.58
N PHE A 27 -0.25 -3.66 5.33
CA PHE A 27 -0.66 -2.33 4.91
C PHE A 27 -2.13 -2.32 4.50
N VAL A 28 -2.96 -1.61 5.27
CA VAL A 28 -4.40 -1.53 5.02
C VAL A 28 -4.73 -0.14 4.47
N VAL A 29 -5.41 -0.11 3.32
CA VAL A 29 -5.83 1.12 2.63
C VAL A 29 -7.29 1.02 2.17
N GLY A 30 -7.87 2.13 1.76
CA GLY A 30 -9.15 2.12 1.04
C GLY A 30 -8.98 1.65 -0.40
N MET A 31 -10.04 1.07 -0.97
CA MET A 31 -10.07 0.66 -2.38
C MET A 31 -9.85 1.83 -3.36
N ASP A 32 -10.23 3.05 -2.96
CA ASP A 32 -9.94 4.30 -3.67
C ASP A 32 -8.44 4.54 -3.91
N SER A 33 -7.58 4.11 -2.99
CA SER A 33 -6.13 4.27 -3.12
C SER A 33 -5.50 3.37 -4.19
N VAL A 34 -6.19 2.30 -4.60
CA VAL A 34 -5.59 1.25 -5.44
C VAL A 34 -5.27 1.76 -6.85
N ALA A 35 -6.14 2.60 -7.43
CA ALA A 35 -5.92 3.19 -8.74
C ALA A 35 -4.70 4.14 -8.77
N GLU A 36 -4.36 4.73 -7.62
CA GLU A 36 -3.25 5.67 -7.49
C GLU A 36 -1.93 5.00 -7.12
N LEU A 37 -1.94 3.76 -6.62
CA LEU A 37 -0.73 3.03 -6.21
C LEU A 37 0.42 3.08 -7.23
N PRO A 38 0.21 2.95 -8.56
CA PRO A 38 1.29 3.05 -9.54
C PRO A 38 2.05 4.39 -9.53
N THR A 39 1.48 5.43 -8.93
CA THR A 39 2.08 6.76 -8.81
C THR A 39 2.91 6.92 -7.53
N TRP A 40 2.78 6.00 -6.57
CA TRP A 40 3.44 6.10 -5.28
C TRP A 40 4.94 5.79 -5.39
N HIS A 41 5.70 6.38 -4.48
CA HIS A 41 7.14 6.13 -4.38
C HIS A 41 7.42 4.65 -4.15
N ASP A 42 8.20 4.04 -5.05
CA ASP A 42 8.59 2.62 -5.03
C ASP A 42 7.41 1.68 -4.72
N TYR A 43 6.27 1.89 -5.39
CA TYR A 43 5.09 1.04 -5.21
C TYR A 43 5.35 -0.43 -5.54
N ARG A 44 6.31 -0.73 -6.44
CA ARG A 44 6.70 -2.11 -6.74
C ARG A 44 7.43 -2.74 -5.58
N GLY A 45 8.35 -2.04 -4.92
CA GLY A 45 8.96 -2.47 -3.67
C GLY A 45 7.93 -2.66 -2.57
N LEU A 46 7.01 -1.69 -2.40
CA LEU A 46 5.90 -1.77 -1.45
C LEU A 46 5.10 -3.08 -1.61
N LEU A 47 4.63 -3.37 -2.82
CA LEU A 47 3.79 -4.54 -3.12
C LEU A 47 4.57 -5.85 -3.24
N ALA A 48 5.89 -5.80 -3.37
CA ALA A 48 6.75 -6.97 -3.34
C ALA A 48 7.12 -7.37 -1.90
N GLU A 49 7.25 -6.40 -1.00
CA GLU A 49 7.77 -6.59 0.36
C GLU A 49 6.69 -6.74 1.43
N PHE A 50 5.49 -6.21 1.20
CA PHE A 50 4.44 -6.13 2.20
C PHE A 50 3.10 -6.62 1.64
N ASP A 51 2.31 -7.23 2.52
CA ASP A 51 0.93 -7.56 2.23
C ASP A 51 0.07 -6.30 2.24
N LEU A 52 -0.71 -6.08 1.19
CA LEU A 52 -1.64 -4.95 1.08
C LEU A 52 -3.09 -5.45 1.05
N ILE A 53 -3.90 -4.92 1.97
CA ILE A 53 -5.35 -5.16 2.03
C ILE A 53 -6.08 -3.86 1.67
N ALA A 54 -6.93 -3.92 0.65
CA ALA A 54 -7.76 -2.80 0.22
C ALA A 54 -9.21 -3.00 0.66
N ILE A 55 -9.71 -2.09 1.48
CA ILE A 55 -11.06 -2.15 2.05
C ILE A 55 -12.05 -1.47 1.11
N GLU A 56 -13.13 -2.17 0.75
CA GLU A 56 -14.23 -1.60 -0.03
C GLU A 56 -14.95 -0.49 0.77
N ARG A 57 -15.32 0.60 0.08
CA ARG A 57 -16.11 1.71 0.64
C ARG A 57 -17.33 1.96 -0.25
N PRO A 58 -18.39 2.63 0.24
CA PRO A 58 -19.44 3.11 -0.64
C PRO A 58 -18.83 3.83 -1.85
N ASP A 59 -19.29 3.47 -3.05
CA ASP A 59 -18.83 3.96 -4.35
C ASP A 59 -17.41 3.53 -4.79
N HIS A 60 -16.68 2.76 -3.97
CA HIS A 60 -15.34 2.28 -4.27
C HIS A 60 -15.23 0.78 -3.96
N ASP A 61 -15.66 -0.02 -4.93
CA ASP A 61 -15.65 -1.49 -4.85
C ASP A 61 -14.49 -2.10 -5.66
N ARG A 62 -14.41 -3.43 -5.64
CA ARG A 62 -13.37 -4.19 -6.36
C ARG A 62 -13.36 -4.01 -7.89
N SER A 63 -14.33 -3.32 -8.48
CA SER A 63 -14.30 -3.02 -9.92
C SER A 63 -13.09 -2.17 -10.30
N ALA A 64 -12.58 -1.35 -9.38
CA ALA A 64 -11.36 -0.56 -9.57
C ALA A 64 -10.13 -1.42 -9.94
N LEU A 65 -10.08 -2.69 -9.52
CA LEU A 65 -8.99 -3.61 -9.86
C LEU A 65 -8.98 -4.00 -11.35
N ARG A 66 -10.10 -3.86 -12.06
CA ARG A 66 -10.20 -4.24 -13.49
C ARG A 66 -9.38 -3.31 -14.39
N ASP A 67 -9.33 -2.04 -14.02
CA ASP A 67 -8.66 -1.00 -14.80
C ASP A 67 -7.24 -0.70 -14.28
N CYS A 68 -6.81 -1.39 -13.22
CA CYS A 68 -5.49 -1.24 -12.63
C CYS A 68 -4.39 -1.94 -13.44
N GLU A 69 -3.16 -1.45 -13.27
CA GLU A 69 -1.97 -2.13 -13.79
C GLU A 69 -1.92 -3.58 -13.28
N PRO A 70 -1.61 -4.58 -14.15
CA PRO A 70 -1.75 -5.99 -13.77
C PRO A 70 -0.94 -6.44 -12.56
N PHE A 71 0.22 -5.82 -12.32
CA PHE A 71 1.04 -6.16 -11.16
C PHE A 71 0.39 -5.63 -9.87
N VAL A 72 -0.21 -4.44 -9.87
CA VAL A 72 -1.03 -3.95 -8.75
C VAL A 72 -2.22 -4.87 -8.50
N ALA A 73 -2.98 -5.19 -9.54
CA ALA A 73 -4.17 -6.04 -9.41
C ALA A 73 -3.83 -7.44 -8.84
N ALA A 74 -2.65 -7.98 -9.16
CA ALA A 74 -2.19 -9.28 -8.67
C ALA A 74 -1.70 -9.27 -7.21
N LYS A 75 -1.39 -8.09 -6.65
CA LYS A 75 -0.77 -7.95 -5.31
C LYS A 75 -1.71 -7.41 -4.24
N VAL A 76 -2.77 -6.72 -4.63
CA VAL A 76 -3.77 -6.17 -3.71
C VAL A 76 -4.80 -7.23 -3.32
N ARG A 77 -5.06 -7.40 -2.02
CA ARG A 77 -6.13 -8.26 -1.51
C ARG A 77 -7.35 -7.41 -1.15
N PRO A 78 -8.48 -7.53 -1.86
CA PRO A 78 -9.71 -6.85 -1.45
C PRO A 78 -10.29 -7.49 -0.18
N ALA A 79 -10.84 -6.68 0.73
CA ALA A 79 -11.53 -7.14 1.94
C ALA A 79 -12.78 -6.31 2.26
#